data_AF-A0A960SHW1-F1
#
_entry.id   AF-A0A960SHW1-F1
#
_cell.length_a   1.000
_cell.length_b   1.000
_cell.length_c   1.000
_cell.angle_alpha   90.00
_cell.angle_beta   90.00
_cell.angle_gamma   90.00
#
_symmetry.space_group_name_H-M   'P 1'
#
loop_
_entity.id
_entity.type
_entity.pdbx_description
1 polymer ?
#
loop_
_entity_poly.entity_id
_entity_poly.type
_entity_poly.pdbx_seq_one_letter_code
_entity_poly.pdbx_strand_id
1 'polypeptide(L)'
;MGYEARVNSFIEHAMVALYPRTESLPGIEDTDLRGFLERYQAESTFLMWLGLIAGAFVFIATPILTVYWPLPSFLLPTRVLDEHAHRVTSSRFYLVRQAIFLIKLAAGLCWASHPTVRERFAMEPYPADPGTWRES
;
A
#
# COMPACT_ATOMS: atom_id res chain seq x y z
N MET A 1 -1.08 3.49 22.36
CA MET A 1 -2.03 3.85 21.29
C MET A 1 -1.50 4.82 20.23
N GLY A 2 -0.59 5.77 20.53
CA GLY A 2 -0.17 6.78 19.54
C GLY A 2 0.97 6.42 18.57
N TYR A 3 1.65 5.27 18.74
CA TYR A 3 2.74 4.84 17.84
C TYR A 3 2.21 4.00 16.67
N GLU A 4 1.35 3.02 16.96
CA GLU A 4 0.74 2.18 15.92
C GLU A 4 -0.11 3.00 14.94
N ALA A 5 -0.89 3.97 15.45
CA ALA A 5 -1.64 4.90 14.60
C ALA A 5 -0.73 5.70 13.64
N ARG A 6 0.50 6.04 14.06
CA ARG A 6 1.47 6.74 13.21
C ARG A 6 2.10 5.81 12.17
N VAL A 7 2.42 4.58 12.55
CA VAL A 7 2.94 3.56 11.61
C VAL A 7 1.91 3.25 10.53
N ASN A 8 0.65 3.07 10.92
CA ASN A 8 -0.44 2.81 9.98
C ASN A 8 -0.62 3.99 9.02
N SER A 9 -0.50 5.24 9.48
CA SER A 9 -0.54 6.41 8.60
C SER A 9 0.58 6.44 7.55
N PHE A 10 1.78 5.96 7.87
CA PHE A 10 2.87 5.85 6.88
C PHE A 10 2.61 4.77 5.83
N ILE A 11 2.06 3.64 6.25
CA ILE A 11 1.67 2.56 5.34
C ILE A 11 0.53 3.05 4.44
N GLU A 12 -0.52 3.65 5.02
CA GLU A 12 -1.64 4.26 4.29
C GLU A 12 -1.13 5.25 3.24
N HIS A 13 -0.25 6.18 3.62
CA HIS A 13 0.33 7.16 2.70
C HIS A 13 1.03 6.50 1.50
N ALA A 14 1.89 5.51 1.76
CA ALA A 14 2.61 4.80 0.70
C ALA A 14 1.65 4.02 -0.21
N MET A 15 0.65 3.35 0.36
CA MET A 15 -0.33 2.58 -0.41
C MET A 15 -1.20 3.48 -1.29
N VAL A 16 -1.69 4.60 -0.77
CA VAL A 16 -2.49 5.58 -1.52
C VAL A 16 -1.69 6.17 -2.68
N ALA A 17 -0.41 6.51 -2.45
CA ALA A 17 0.46 7.00 -3.52
C ALA A 17 0.73 5.93 -4.61
N LEU A 18 0.76 4.65 -4.25
CA LEU A 18 1.02 3.54 -5.20
C LEU A 18 -0.24 3.08 -5.96
N TYR A 19 -1.44 3.31 -5.40
CA TYR A 19 -2.74 2.98 -5.99
C TYR A 19 -3.70 4.18 -5.90
N PRO A 20 -3.38 5.29 -6.61
CA PRO A 20 -4.22 6.48 -6.60
C PRO A 20 -5.53 6.24 -7.36
N ARG A 21 -6.53 7.08 -7.08
CA ARG A 21 -7.77 7.12 -7.85
C ARG A 21 -7.49 7.55 -9.29
N THR A 22 -8.15 6.90 -10.25
CA THR A 22 -8.10 7.26 -11.68
C THR A 22 -9.51 7.52 -12.22
N GLU A 23 -9.62 7.98 -13.47
CA GLU A 23 -10.92 8.21 -14.12
C GLU A 23 -11.75 6.92 -14.27
N SER A 24 -11.09 5.76 -14.38
CA SER A 24 -11.74 4.48 -14.71
C SER A 24 -11.76 3.47 -13.57
N LEU A 25 -10.98 3.70 -12.52
CA LEU A 25 -10.81 2.77 -11.41
C LEU A 25 -10.74 3.52 -10.08
N PRO A 26 -11.39 3.01 -9.03
CA PRO A 26 -11.29 3.58 -7.69
C PRO A 26 -9.84 3.51 -7.19
N GLY A 27 -9.46 4.46 -6.33
CA GLY A 27 -8.20 4.42 -5.62
C GLY A 27 -8.27 3.45 -4.44
N ILE A 28 -7.13 3.11 -3.83
CA ILE A 28 -7.15 2.28 -2.62
C ILE A 28 -7.80 3.00 -1.42
N GLU A 29 -7.83 4.33 -1.43
CA GLU A 29 -8.56 5.14 -0.44
C GLU A 29 -10.08 4.93 -0.47
N ASP A 30 -10.60 4.43 -1.60
CA ASP A 30 -12.03 4.13 -1.79
C ASP A 30 -12.41 2.73 -1.30
N THR A 31 -11.42 1.97 -0.84
CA THR A 31 -11.60 0.63 -0.27
C THR A 31 -11.57 0.67 1.25
N ASP A 32 -11.87 -0.46 1.90
CA ASP A 32 -11.68 -0.62 3.35
C ASP A 32 -10.18 -0.80 3.71
N LEU A 33 -9.35 0.20 3.38
CA LEU A 33 -7.91 0.13 3.60
C LEU A 33 -7.57 -0.02 5.08
N ARG A 34 -8.28 0.70 5.96
CA ARG A 34 -8.04 0.64 7.40
C ARG A 34 -8.43 -0.71 7.98
N GLY A 35 -9.63 -1.20 7.70
CA GLY A 35 -10.04 -2.53 8.13
C GLY A 35 -9.16 -3.62 7.54
N PHE A 36 -8.68 -3.46 6.30
CA PHE A 36 -7.68 -4.36 5.72
C PHE A 36 -6.37 -4.37 6.52
N LEU A 37 -5.81 -3.20 6.86
CA LEU A 37 -4.55 -3.13 7.62
C LEU A 37 -4.71 -3.71 9.03
N GLU A 38 -5.84 -3.48 9.70
CA GLU A 38 -6.16 -4.06 11.01
C GLU A 38 -6.21 -5.60 10.94
N ARG A 39 -6.95 -6.16 9.96
CA ARG A 39 -6.98 -7.62 9.73
C ARG A 39 -5.62 -8.16 9.35
N TYR A 40 -4.91 -7.50 8.43
CA TYR A 40 -3.59 -7.91 7.98
C TYR A 40 -2.57 -7.94 9.13
N GLN A 41 -2.59 -6.96 10.03
CA GLN A 41 -1.74 -6.93 11.21
C GLN A 41 -2.07 -8.08 12.19
N ALA A 42 -3.35 -8.39 12.39
CA ALA A 42 -3.78 -9.44 13.32
C ALA A 42 -3.52 -10.87 12.79
N GLU A 43 -3.63 -11.05 11.47
CA GLU A 43 -3.63 -12.37 10.84
C GLU A 43 -2.28 -12.77 10.25
N SER A 44 -1.48 -11.79 9.77
CA SER A 44 -0.19 -12.06 9.14
C SER A 44 0.88 -12.45 10.17
N THR A 45 1.97 -13.04 9.66
CA THR A 45 3.15 -13.27 10.51
C THR A 45 3.86 -11.94 10.79
N PHE A 46 4.55 -11.86 11.93
CA PHE A 46 5.34 -10.68 12.29
C PHE A 46 6.31 -10.24 11.18
N LEU A 47 6.91 -11.19 10.45
CA LEU A 47 7.83 -10.89 9.36
C LEU A 47 7.16 -10.18 8.18
N MET A 48 5.92 -10.55 7.85
CA MET A 48 5.14 -9.88 6.79
C MET A 48 4.76 -8.46 7.20
N TRP A 49 4.30 -8.28 8.44
CA TRP A 49 4.00 -6.96 8.99
C TRP A 49 5.25 -6.07 9.03
N LEU A 50 6.40 -6.61 9.47
CA LEU A 50 7.67 -5.91 9.45
C LEU A 50 8.09 -5.51 8.03
N GLY A 51 7.89 -6.39 7.04
CA GLY A 51 8.13 -6.09 5.64
C GLY A 51 7.30 -4.91 5.13
N LEU A 52 6.04 -4.81 5.56
CA LEU A 52 5.16 -3.71 5.19
C LEU A 52 5.61 -2.38 5.80
N ILE A 53 5.96 -2.38 7.09
CA ILE A 53 6.52 -1.23 7.79
C ILE A 53 7.82 -0.79 7.10
N ALA A 54 8.76 -1.70 6.88
CA ALA A 54 10.04 -1.41 6.24
C ALA A 54 9.84 -0.84 4.83
N GLY A 55 8.91 -1.39 4.06
CA GLY A 55 8.50 -0.85 2.77
C GLY A 55 8.04 0.60 2.87
N ALA A 56 7.13 0.91 3.80
CA ALA A 56 6.61 2.27 3.96
C ALA A 56 7.72 3.28 4.29
N PHE A 57 8.65 2.92 5.18
CA PHE A 57 9.82 3.77 5.48
C PHE A 57 10.74 3.95 4.26
N VAL A 58 10.97 2.89 3.49
CA VAL A 58 11.74 2.99 2.23
C VAL A 58 11.05 3.91 1.25
N PHE A 59 9.73 3.81 1.06
CA PHE A 59 8.97 4.72 0.21
C PHE A 59 9.15 6.17 0.68
N ILE A 60 8.97 6.44 1.97
CA ILE A 60 9.09 7.79 2.55
C ILE A 60 10.50 8.37 2.38
N ALA A 61 11.55 7.56 2.51
CA ALA A 61 12.94 8.01 2.50
C ALA A 61 13.58 8.07 1.10
N THR A 62 13.00 7.40 0.09
CA THR A 62 13.58 7.32 -1.26
C THR A 62 13.20 8.40 -2.28
N PRO A 63 12.44 9.49 -1.97
CA PRO A 63 12.30 10.62 -2.90
C PRO A 63 13.63 11.19 -3.40
N ILE A 64 14.63 11.25 -2.52
CA ILE A 64 15.97 11.73 -2.87
C ILE A 64 16.65 10.89 -3.97
N LEU A 65 16.35 9.58 -4.03
CA LEU A 65 16.94 8.66 -5.00
C LEU A 65 16.16 8.60 -6.32
N THR A 66 14.92 9.10 -6.35
CA THR A 66 13.97 8.89 -7.44
C THR A 66 13.61 10.18 -8.15
N VAL A 67 13.26 11.22 -7.39
CA VAL A 67 12.88 12.56 -7.89
C VAL A 67 13.86 13.65 -7.44
N TYR A 68 14.98 13.27 -6.83
CA TYR A 68 16.05 14.16 -6.36
C TYR A 68 15.59 15.22 -5.34
N TRP A 69 14.52 14.92 -4.62
CA TRP A 69 13.94 15.81 -3.62
C TRP A 69 14.41 15.41 -2.20
N PRO A 70 14.95 16.33 -1.38
CA PRO A 70 15.55 15.98 -0.08
C PRO A 70 14.52 15.77 1.03
N LEU A 71 13.25 16.06 0.78
CA LEU A 71 12.15 15.93 1.73
C LEU A 71 11.51 14.54 1.67
N PRO A 72 10.92 14.06 2.77
CA PRO A 72 10.14 12.82 2.79
C PRO A 72 8.91 12.89 1.88
N SER A 73 8.41 11.73 1.45
CA SER A 73 7.34 11.62 0.45
C SER A 73 6.06 12.38 0.81
N PHE A 74 5.70 12.46 2.10
CA PHE A 74 4.49 13.14 2.57
C PHE A 74 4.55 14.67 2.50
N LEU A 75 5.72 15.26 2.22
CA LEU A 75 5.87 16.71 1.97
C LEU A 75 5.96 17.04 0.48
N LEU A 76 5.88 16.04 -0.40
CA LEU A 76 5.96 16.26 -1.83
C LEU A 76 4.63 16.81 -2.38
N PRO A 77 4.67 17.73 -3.35
CA PRO A 77 3.50 18.06 -4.15
C PRO A 77 2.95 16.82 -4.86
N THR A 78 1.63 16.71 -5.02
CA THR A 78 0.95 15.52 -5.58
C THR A 78 1.59 15.02 -6.88
N ARG A 79 1.88 15.93 -7.83
CA ARG A 79 2.51 15.57 -9.10
C ARG A 79 3.89 14.93 -8.95
N VAL A 80 4.69 15.41 -7.99
CA VAL A 80 6.03 14.88 -7.70
C VAL A 80 5.92 13.56 -6.94
N LEU A 81 4.91 13.41 -6.08
CA LEU A 81 4.61 12.17 -5.39
C LEU A 81 4.23 11.06 -6.37
N ASP A 82 3.40 11.36 -7.38
CA ASP A 82 3.03 10.40 -8.43
C ASP A 82 4.25 9.95 -9.24
N GLU A 83 5.12 10.89 -9.59
CA GLU A 83 6.36 10.58 -10.30
C GLU A 83 7.31 9.74 -9.44
N HIS A 84 7.43 10.05 -8.15
CA HIS A 84 8.16 9.24 -7.17
C HIS A 84 7.58 7.82 -7.10
N ALA A 85 6.26 7.69 -6.94
CA ALA A 85 5.55 6.42 -6.86
C ALA A 85 5.76 5.57 -8.13
N HIS A 86 5.79 6.20 -9.29
CA HIS A 86 6.12 5.50 -10.54
C HIS A 86 7.58 5.02 -10.54
N ARG A 87 8.54 5.93 -10.36
CA ARG A 87 9.98 5.64 -10.47
C ARG A 87 10.51 4.66 -9.43
N VAL A 88 9.98 4.70 -8.20
CA VAL A 88 10.46 3.85 -7.10
C VAL A 88 10.15 2.37 -7.38
N THR A 89 9.07 2.07 -8.10
CA THR A 89 8.70 0.70 -8.47
C THR A 89 9.62 0.08 -9.52
N SER A 90 10.23 0.91 -10.37
CA SER A 90 11.20 0.50 -11.39
C SER A 90 12.65 0.77 -10.96
N SER A 91 12.91 0.96 -9.66
CA SER A 91 14.25 1.26 -9.15
C SER A 91 15.26 0.17 -9.53
N ARG A 92 16.48 0.59 -9.91
CA ARG A 92 17.63 -0.30 -10.14
C ARG A 92 18.14 -0.95 -8.86
N PHE A 93 17.90 -0.33 -7.71
CA PHE A 93 18.33 -0.86 -6.42
C PHE A 93 17.38 -1.98 -6.00
N TYR A 94 17.88 -3.21 -6.02
CA TYR A 94 17.08 -4.40 -5.73
C TYR A 94 16.34 -4.30 -4.40
N LEU A 95 17.02 -3.88 -3.32
CA LEU A 95 16.39 -3.77 -2.00
C LEU A 95 15.26 -2.74 -1.96
N VAL A 96 15.42 -1.61 -2.65
CA VAL A 96 14.35 -0.61 -2.77
C VAL A 96 13.18 -1.21 -3.52
N ARG A 97 13.43 -1.79 -4.70
CA ARG A 97 12.39 -2.39 -5.54
C ARG A 97 11.65 -3.52 -4.80
N GLN A 98 12.38 -4.38 -4.09
CA GLN A 98 11.83 -5.49 -3.32
C GLN A 98 10.98 -5.00 -2.14
N ALA A 99 11.43 -3.97 -1.42
CA ALA A 99 10.67 -3.38 -0.32
C ALA A 99 9.37 -2.72 -0.82
N ILE A 100 9.42 -2.01 -1.94
CA ILE A 100 8.21 -1.43 -2.58
C ILE A 100 7.28 -2.52 -3.09
N PHE A 101 7.81 -3.62 -3.63
CA PHE A 101 6.99 -4.74 -4.07
C PHE A 101 6.14 -5.32 -2.93
N LEU A 102 6.69 -5.44 -1.71
CA LEU A 102 5.92 -5.92 -0.56
C LEU A 102 4.71 -5.04 -0.24
N ILE A 103 4.88 -3.71 -0.29
CA ILE A 103 3.77 -2.78 -0.12
C ILE A 103 2.77 -2.96 -1.26
N LYS A 104 3.24 -2.99 -2.51
CA LYS A 104 2.37 -3.12 -3.69
C LYS A 104 1.58 -4.41 -3.69
N LEU A 105 2.15 -5.49 -3.17
CA LEU A 105 1.49 -6.77 -3.02
C LEU A 105 0.33 -6.65 -2.03
N ALA A 106 0.58 -6.16 -0.82
CA ALA A 106 -0.46 -5.98 0.20
C ALA A 106 -1.54 -4.97 -0.25
N ALA A 107 -1.12 -3.84 -0.82
CA ALA A 107 -2.02 -2.84 -1.38
C ALA A 107 -2.86 -3.42 -2.53
N GLY A 108 -2.25 -4.23 -3.40
CA GLY A 108 -2.92 -4.90 -4.49
C GLY A 108 -3.98 -5.91 -4.02
N LEU A 109 -3.71 -6.65 -2.94
CA LEU A 109 -4.69 -7.55 -2.33
C LEU A 109 -5.91 -6.78 -1.80
N CYS A 110 -5.67 -5.66 -1.12
CA CYS A 110 -6.72 -4.78 -0.63
C CYS A 110 -7.52 -4.17 -1.79
N TRP A 111 -6.84 -3.54 -2.74
CA TRP A 111 -7.45 -2.86 -3.88
C TRP A 111 -8.24 -3.81 -4.79
N ALA A 112 -7.66 -4.97 -5.14
CA ALA A 112 -8.31 -5.96 -6.00
C ALA A 112 -9.48 -6.71 -5.33
N SER A 113 -9.68 -6.53 -4.02
CA SER A 113 -10.86 -7.05 -3.31
C SER A 113 -12.12 -6.20 -3.56
N HIS A 114 -11.95 -4.93 -3.97
CA HIS A 114 -13.05 -4.00 -4.14
C HIS A 114 -13.98 -4.42 -5.31
N PRO A 115 -15.32 -4.49 -5.10
CA PRO A 115 -16.26 -5.00 -6.11
C PRO A 115 -16.15 -4.32 -7.48
N THR A 116 -16.05 -2.99 -7.52
CA THR A 116 -15.91 -2.23 -8.79
C THR A 116 -14.61 -2.54 -9.53
N VAL A 117 -13.52 -2.82 -8.80
CA VAL A 117 -12.25 -3.22 -9.43
C VAL A 117 -12.43 -4.60 -10.05
N ARG A 118 -13.00 -5.55 -9.30
CA ARG A 118 -13.24 -6.92 -9.76
C ARG A 118 -14.14 -6.97 -10.98
N GLU A 119 -15.24 -6.22 -10.97
CA GLU A 119 -16.15 -6.09 -12.11
C GLU A 119 -15.42 -5.61 -13.37
N ARG A 120 -14.53 -4.61 -13.23
CA ARG A 120 -13.75 -4.08 -14.36
C ARG A 120 -12.83 -5.11 -15.00
N PHE A 121 -12.37 -6.09 -14.22
CA PHE A 121 -11.57 -7.23 -14.69
C PHE A 121 -12.41 -8.49 -14.97
N ALA A 122 -13.74 -8.37 -15.08
CA ALA A 122 -14.67 -9.48 -15.32
C ALA A 122 -14.56 -10.62 -14.28
N MET A 123 -14.29 -10.26 -13.02
CA MET A 123 -14.23 -11.18 -11.90
C MET A 123 -15.45 -11.03 -11.00
N GLU A 124 -15.98 -12.15 -10.50
CA GLU A 124 -17.07 -12.14 -9.53
C GLU A 124 -16.62 -11.51 -8.20
N PRO A 125 -17.48 -10.74 -7.50
CA PRO A 125 -17.20 -10.26 -6.15
C PRO A 125 -16.86 -11.41 -5.20
N TYR A 126 -16.00 -11.15 -4.21
CA TYR A 126 -15.75 -12.15 -3.18
C TYR A 126 -17.02 -12.42 -2.35
N PRO A 127 -17.25 -13.67 -1.92
CA PRO A 127 -18.29 -13.95 -0.94
C PRO A 127 -17.97 -13.21 0.37
N ALA A 128 -19.00 -13.01 1.20
CA ALA A 128 -18.79 -12.49 2.54
C ALA A 128 -17.81 -13.38 3.31
N ASP A 129 -16.87 -12.77 4.03
CA ASP A 129 -15.92 -13.49 4.86
C ASP A 129 -16.67 -14.27 5.96
N PRO A 130 -16.53 -15.61 6.02
CA PRO A 130 -17.17 -16.42 7.04
C PRO A 130 -16.61 -16.17 8.45
N GLY A 131 -15.45 -15.51 8.59
CA GLY A 131 -14.88 -15.12 9.89
C GLY A 131 -14.33 -16.29 10.73
N THR A 132 -14.18 -17.48 10.13
CA THR A 132 -13.77 -18.72 10.84
C THR A 132 -12.25 -18.88 10.99
N TRP A 133 -11.47 -17.83 10.70
CA TRP A 133 -10.01 -17.91 10.72
C TRP A 133 -9.47 -18.11 12.14
N ARG A 134 -8.69 -19.18 12.36
CA ARG A 134 -8.14 -19.67 13.64
C ARG A 134 -9.13 -20.32 14.62
N GLU A 135 -10.37 -20.60 14.21
CA GLU A 135 -11.34 -21.38 15.01
C GLU A 135 -11.31 -22.90 14.72
N SER A 136 -10.41 -23.36 13.83
CA SER A 136 -10.23 -24.77 13.44
C SER A 136 -9.00 -25.42 14.07
#